data_AF-A0A4P6HGZ9-F1
#
_entry.id   AF-A0A4P6HGZ9-F1
#
_cell.length_a   1.000
_cell.length_b   1.000
_cell.length_c   1.000
_cell.angle_alpha   90.00
_cell.angle_beta   90.00
_cell.angle_gamma   90.00
#
_symmetry.space_group_name_H-M   'P 1'
#
loop_
_entity.id
_entity.type
_entity.pdbx_description
1 polymer ?
#
loop_
_entity_poly.entity_id
_entity_poly.type
_entity_poly.pdbx_seq_one_letter_code
_entity_poly.pdbx_strand_id
1 'polypeptide(L)'
;MARQGRMSAMRIGALVPARMGSKRLPGKNIIELGGVPLVCRTLDVLLSSGVFADVTVSTESPVVAEMVRSRYPAEAVSVLMRPESLAGDDAPLHLVAEHYAENRPDLQWLGLFMPTFPFRTADRLREAAAAIHTGHALRVQAVRPEQHWDRDYFYPAASGFAPVFAGFPNLLRFSSTSYMLWRRETPRFQAMYMGYRLGEREYRLDVGLTETLDIDDAADLALARRILAGARYGLTPATTTAVGPYFVQTPAGADVAAFLRWLGPELLADPASPPLLLQKPRPPLFTARLVSDLPELHFLNPEAKDHTWSPRYIQTANTAHCLPIYQQSPVWRIIPRDAPQHQPPEPVDRSSLGQPADAADHLIPAARVRFVADMEGEAFYEGPYRLED
;
A
#
# COMPACT_ATOMS: atom_id res chain seq x y z
N MET A 1 -33.23 38.30 4.97
CA MET A 1 -32.96 37.98 3.56
C MET A 1 -31.55 37.43 3.43
N ALA A 2 -31.45 36.22 2.86
CA ALA A 2 -30.27 35.60 2.24
C ALA A 2 -28.97 35.39 3.07
N ARG A 3 -28.90 34.25 3.76
CA ARG A 3 -27.70 33.40 3.79
C ARG A 3 -28.04 31.90 3.92
N GLN A 4 -29.13 31.47 3.29
CA GLN A 4 -29.26 30.11 2.78
C GLN A 4 -28.52 30.08 1.43
N GLY A 5 -27.19 30.21 1.49
CA GLY A 5 -26.38 29.75 0.37
C GLY A 5 -26.54 28.24 0.38
N ARG A 6 -27.23 27.69 -0.63
CA ARG A 6 -27.17 26.26 -0.95
C ARG A 6 -25.72 25.83 -0.73
N MET A 7 -25.47 24.96 0.24
CA MET A 7 -24.37 24.01 0.07
C MET A 7 -24.66 23.37 -1.28
N SER A 8 -23.92 23.74 -2.34
CA SER A 8 -23.96 22.93 -3.55
C SER A 8 -23.67 21.51 -3.08
N ALA A 9 -24.58 20.58 -3.35
CA ALA A 9 -24.39 19.18 -2.97
C ALA A 9 -22.98 18.80 -3.44
N MET A 10 -22.07 18.44 -2.51
CA MET A 10 -20.70 18.12 -2.89
C MET A 10 -20.74 16.96 -3.88
N ARG A 11 -20.35 17.21 -5.14
CA ARG A 11 -20.39 16.22 -6.19
C ARG A 11 -19.07 15.48 -6.23
N ILE A 12 -19.16 14.17 -6.04
CA ILE A 12 -18.04 13.25 -6.04
C ILE A 12 -18.03 12.53 -7.39
N GLY A 13 -16.91 12.59 -8.11
CA GLY A 13 -16.70 11.79 -9.31
C GLY A 13 -15.81 10.58 -9.05
N ALA A 14 -15.98 9.53 -9.85
CA ALA A 14 -15.17 8.33 -9.83
C ALA A 14 -14.46 8.13 -11.17
N LEU A 15 -13.13 8.19 -11.12
CA LEU A 15 -12.25 7.85 -12.23
C LEU A 15 -11.80 6.39 -12.15
N VAL A 16 -12.06 5.64 -13.21
CA VAL A 16 -11.63 4.26 -13.39
C VAL A 16 -10.64 4.18 -14.57
N PRO A 17 -9.32 4.22 -14.32
CA PRO A 17 -8.32 4.13 -15.39
C PRO A 17 -8.19 2.67 -15.86
N ALA A 18 -8.50 2.42 -17.13
CA ALA A 18 -8.53 1.08 -17.70
C ALA A 18 -7.73 1.03 -19.01
N ARG A 19 -6.41 0.88 -18.89
CA ARG A 19 -5.51 0.71 -20.03
C ARG A 19 -5.43 -0.73 -20.53
N MET A 20 -5.15 -0.94 -21.82
CA MET A 20 -4.96 -2.28 -22.39
C MET A 20 -3.53 -2.81 -22.15
N GLY A 21 -2.52 -1.95 -22.28
CA GLY A 21 -1.09 -2.30 -22.29
C GLY A 21 -0.50 -2.65 -20.93
N SER A 22 -0.99 -3.68 -20.25
CA SER A 22 -0.41 -4.18 -18.99
C SER A 22 0.74 -5.17 -19.25
N LYS A 23 1.96 -4.87 -18.78
CA LYS A 23 3.17 -5.70 -19.00
C LYS A 23 3.13 -7.06 -18.29
N ARG A 24 2.80 -7.09 -16.99
CA ARG A 24 2.83 -8.31 -16.16
C ARG A 24 1.66 -9.24 -16.42
N LEU A 25 0.51 -8.67 -16.76
CA LEU A 25 -0.72 -9.39 -17.06
C LEU A 25 -1.41 -8.69 -18.25
N PRO A 26 -1.15 -9.12 -19.51
CA PRO A 26 -1.72 -8.51 -20.70
C PRO A 26 -3.25 -8.42 -20.64
N GLY A 27 -3.81 -7.26 -21.00
CA GLY A 27 -5.26 -7.05 -20.96
C GLY A 27 -5.89 -7.13 -19.57
N LYS A 28 -5.10 -6.98 -18.49
CA LYS A 28 -5.56 -7.14 -17.09
C LYS A 28 -6.96 -6.59 -16.81
N ASN A 29 -7.24 -5.35 -17.22
CA ASN A 29 -8.51 -4.68 -16.90
C ASN A 29 -9.75 -5.32 -17.56
N ILE A 30 -9.56 -6.08 -18.65
CA ILE A 30 -10.62 -6.79 -19.36
C ILE A 30 -10.70 -8.27 -18.99
N ILE A 31 -9.74 -8.79 -18.22
CA ILE A 31 -9.77 -10.18 -17.74
C ILE A 31 -10.98 -10.39 -16.86
N GLU A 32 -11.68 -11.49 -17.10
CA GLU A 32 -12.80 -11.90 -16.29
C GLU A 32 -12.35 -12.56 -14.99
N LEU A 33 -12.86 -12.02 -13.89
CA LEU A 33 -12.89 -12.68 -12.60
C LEU A 33 -14.32 -13.15 -12.40
N GLY A 34 -14.55 -14.47 -12.30
CA GLY A 34 -15.90 -15.07 -12.22
C GLY A 34 -16.91 -14.52 -13.24
N GLY A 35 -16.55 -14.52 -14.52
CA GLY A 35 -17.42 -14.09 -15.62
C GLY A 35 -17.66 -12.59 -15.76
N VAL A 36 -16.99 -11.76 -14.96
CA VAL A 36 -17.12 -10.29 -15.03
C VAL A 36 -15.74 -9.66 -15.20
N PRO A 37 -15.50 -8.84 -16.24
CA PRO A 37 -14.24 -8.12 -16.42
C PRO A 37 -13.88 -7.28 -15.20
N LEU A 38 -12.59 -7.18 -14.85
CA LEU A 38 -12.13 -6.40 -13.68
C LEU A 38 -12.62 -4.94 -13.69
N VAL A 39 -12.59 -4.28 -14.85
CA VAL A 39 -13.12 -2.92 -15.01
C VAL A 39 -14.62 -2.87 -14.68
N CYS A 40 -15.38 -3.86 -15.14
CA CYS A 40 -16.82 -3.95 -14.91
C CYS A 40 -17.14 -4.18 -13.43
N ARG A 41 -16.39 -5.06 -12.75
CA ARG A 41 -16.55 -5.27 -11.30
C ARG A 41 -16.41 -3.98 -10.49
N THR A 42 -15.45 -3.14 -10.87
CA THR A 42 -15.27 -1.84 -10.23
C THR A 42 -16.44 -0.91 -10.52
N LEU A 43 -16.90 -0.84 -11.77
CA LEU A 43 -18.07 -0.03 -12.15
C LEU A 43 -19.35 -0.45 -11.43
N ASP A 44 -19.64 -1.75 -11.36
CA ASP A 44 -20.81 -2.30 -10.68
C ASP A 44 -20.84 -1.89 -9.19
N VAL A 45 -19.70 -1.95 -8.51
CA VAL A 45 -19.59 -1.52 -7.10
C VAL A 45 -19.73 0.00 -6.94
N LEU A 46 -19.13 0.79 -7.84
CA LEU A 46 -19.28 2.25 -7.82
C LEU A 46 -20.75 2.67 -8.03
N LEU A 47 -21.44 2.06 -8.99
CA LEU A 47 -22.85 2.33 -9.28
C LEU A 47 -23.75 1.91 -8.11
N SER A 48 -23.57 0.70 -7.58
CA SER A 48 -24.38 0.19 -6.45
C SER A 48 -24.21 0.98 -5.15
N SER A 49 -23.11 1.72 -5.00
CA SER A 49 -22.91 2.60 -3.85
C SER A 49 -23.89 3.78 -3.82
N GLY A 50 -24.29 4.29 -4.99
CA GLY A 50 -25.16 5.45 -5.13
C GLY A 50 -24.54 6.79 -4.73
N VAL A 51 -23.21 6.86 -4.54
CA VAL A 51 -22.53 8.06 -4.00
C VAL A 51 -21.95 9.00 -5.05
N PHE A 52 -21.72 8.50 -6.28
CA PHE A 52 -21.02 9.24 -7.31
C PHE A 52 -21.98 9.98 -8.24
N ALA A 53 -21.67 11.26 -8.49
CA ALA A 53 -22.38 12.08 -9.46
C ALA A 53 -21.86 11.89 -10.89
N ASP A 54 -20.68 11.29 -11.05
CA ASP A 54 -20.07 10.93 -12.32
C ASP A 54 -19.22 9.67 -12.11
N VAL A 55 -19.39 8.66 -12.97
CA VAL A 55 -18.51 7.49 -13.04
C VAL A 55 -17.94 7.43 -14.44
N THR A 56 -16.62 7.58 -14.55
CA THR A 56 -15.93 7.69 -15.84
C THR A 56 -14.82 6.67 -15.95
N VAL A 57 -14.85 5.87 -17.03
CA VAL A 57 -13.73 5.05 -17.45
C VAL A 57 -12.79 5.88 -18.33
N SER A 58 -11.53 6.00 -17.94
CA SER A 58 -10.49 6.61 -18.76
C SER A 58 -9.67 5.54 -19.47
N THR A 59 -9.66 5.54 -20.80
CA THR A 59 -8.96 4.52 -21.61
C THR A 59 -8.43 5.08 -22.92
N GLU A 60 -7.35 4.51 -23.44
CA GLU A 60 -6.86 4.71 -24.80
C GLU A 60 -7.45 3.68 -25.77
N SER A 61 -8.01 2.58 -25.23
CA SER A 61 -8.32 1.39 -26.01
C SER A 61 -9.75 1.43 -26.52
N PRO A 62 -9.97 1.39 -27.85
CA PRO A 62 -11.31 1.22 -28.41
C PRO A 62 -12.01 -0.05 -27.91
N VAL A 63 -11.26 -1.12 -27.63
CA VAL A 63 -11.80 -2.39 -27.12
C VAL A 63 -12.39 -2.22 -25.72
N VAL A 64 -11.69 -1.52 -24.82
CA VAL A 64 -12.21 -1.22 -23.48
C VAL A 64 -13.42 -0.28 -23.58
N ALA A 65 -13.33 0.75 -24.43
CA ALA A 65 -14.40 1.71 -24.63
C ALA A 65 -15.70 1.03 -25.11
N GLU A 66 -15.60 0.14 -26.10
CA GLU A 66 -16.75 -0.58 -26.66
C GLU A 66 -17.36 -1.56 -25.65
N MET A 67 -16.52 -2.28 -24.90
CA MET A 67 -16.99 -3.16 -23.83
C MET A 67 -17.78 -2.37 -22.77
N VAL A 68 -17.31 -1.20 -22.37
CA VAL A 68 -18.00 -0.36 -21.37
C VAL A 68 -19.31 0.17 -21.96
N ARG A 69 -19.30 0.72 -23.17
CA ARG A 69 -20.49 1.26 -23.84
C ARG A 69 -21.57 0.21 -24.12
N SER A 70 -21.17 -1.02 -24.42
CA SER A 70 -22.12 -2.11 -24.65
C SER A 70 -22.77 -2.62 -23.38
N ARG A 71 -22.12 -2.44 -22.21
CA ARG A 71 -22.60 -2.96 -20.92
C ARG A 71 -23.33 -1.94 -20.06
N TYR A 72 -22.99 -0.65 -20.18
CA TYR A 72 -23.56 0.41 -19.35
C TYR A 72 -24.15 1.53 -20.21
N PRO A 73 -25.31 2.08 -19.83
CA PRO A 73 -25.82 3.29 -20.47
C PRO A 73 -24.89 4.47 -20.19
N ALA A 74 -24.76 5.38 -21.15
CA ALA A 74 -23.83 6.50 -21.10
C ALA A 74 -24.10 7.45 -19.91
N GLU A 75 -25.35 7.51 -19.45
CA GLU A 75 -25.79 8.29 -18.30
C GLU A 75 -25.32 7.68 -16.96
N ALA A 76 -25.07 6.37 -16.92
CA ALA A 76 -24.55 5.69 -15.72
C ALA A 76 -23.02 5.65 -15.73
N VAL A 77 -22.40 5.33 -16.86
CA VAL A 77 -20.94 5.26 -17.02
C VAL A 77 -20.51 5.98 -18.28
N SER A 78 -19.68 7.00 -18.11
CA SER A 78 -19.04 7.71 -19.21
C SER A 78 -17.71 7.06 -19.60
N VAL A 79 -17.36 7.16 -20.89
CA VAL A 79 -16.03 6.79 -21.39
C VAL A 79 -15.29 8.04 -21.83
N LEU A 80 -14.15 8.30 -21.20
CA LEU A 80 -13.23 9.37 -21.55
C LEU A 80 -12.04 8.77 -22.31
N MET A 81 -11.98 9.02 -23.62
CA MET A 81 -10.82 8.62 -24.43
C MET A 81 -9.63 9.51 -24.04
N ARG A 82 -8.52 8.89 -23.64
CA ARG A 82 -7.30 9.61 -23.25
C ARG A 82 -6.35 9.79 -24.45
N PRO A 83 -5.66 10.93 -24.55
CA PRO A 83 -4.65 11.14 -25.58
C PRO A 83 -3.50 10.13 -25.44
N GLU A 84 -2.82 9.86 -26.54
CA GLU A 84 -1.71 8.89 -26.61
C GLU A 84 -0.57 9.21 -25.62
N SER A 85 -0.31 10.49 -25.36
CA SER A 85 0.66 10.94 -24.35
C SER A 85 0.37 10.43 -22.94
N LEU A 86 -0.90 10.10 -22.63
CA LEU A 86 -1.33 9.53 -21.35
C LEU A 86 -1.55 8.01 -21.42
N ALA A 87 -1.25 7.39 -22.57
CA ALA A 87 -1.49 5.96 -22.81
C ALA A 87 -0.30 5.05 -22.43
N GLY A 88 0.92 5.61 -22.45
CA GLY A 88 2.18 4.87 -22.25
C GLY A 88 2.34 4.22 -20.88
N ASP A 89 3.30 3.30 -20.77
CA ASP A 89 3.63 2.61 -19.52
C ASP A 89 4.12 3.54 -18.40
N ASP A 90 4.85 4.57 -18.78
CA ASP A 90 5.42 5.55 -17.86
C ASP A 90 4.48 6.75 -17.62
N ALA A 91 3.28 6.74 -18.22
CA ALA A 91 2.30 7.82 -18.09
C ALA A 91 1.89 7.95 -16.60
N PRO A 92 2.22 9.07 -15.94
CA PRO A 92 1.92 9.22 -14.53
C PRO A 92 0.41 9.26 -14.27
N LEU A 93 -0.04 8.51 -13.28
CA LEU A 93 -1.46 8.40 -12.92
C LEU A 93 -2.09 9.76 -12.53
N HIS A 94 -1.28 10.71 -12.06
CA HIS A 94 -1.75 12.07 -11.76
C HIS A 94 -2.19 12.83 -13.01
N LEU A 95 -1.50 12.69 -14.15
CA LEU A 95 -1.89 13.33 -15.41
C LEU A 95 -3.22 12.75 -15.94
N VAL A 96 -3.45 11.45 -15.73
CA VAL A 96 -4.75 10.84 -16.06
C VAL A 96 -5.88 11.42 -15.20
N ALA A 97 -5.59 11.68 -13.93
CA ALA A 97 -6.54 12.31 -13.02
C ALA A 97 -6.77 13.80 -13.32
N GLU A 98 -5.75 14.52 -13.77
CA GLU A 98 -5.84 15.90 -14.25
C GLU A 98 -6.70 15.99 -15.51
N HIS A 99 -6.43 15.13 -16.51
CA HIS A 99 -7.26 15.04 -17.72
C HIS A 99 -8.73 14.76 -17.40
N TYR A 100 -9.00 13.87 -16.44
CA TYR A 100 -10.38 13.66 -15.95
C TYR A 100 -10.97 14.91 -15.30
N ALA A 101 -10.21 15.57 -14.43
CA ALA A 101 -10.65 16.77 -13.73
C ALA A 101 -10.96 17.92 -14.71
N GLU A 102 -10.15 18.13 -15.74
CA GLU A 102 -10.37 19.15 -16.78
C GLU A 102 -11.68 18.91 -17.54
N ASN A 103 -12.03 17.64 -17.77
CA ASN A 103 -13.26 17.25 -18.47
C ASN A 103 -14.51 17.20 -17.58
N ARG A 104 -14.40 17.49 -16.27
CA ARG A 104 -15.51 17.44 -15.30
C ARG A 104 -15.52 18.64 -14.33
N PRO A 105 -15.52 19.89 -14.84
CA PRO A 105 -15.27 21.11 -14.03
C PRO A 105 -16.30 21.37 -12.92
N ASP A 106 -17.40 20.61 -12.90
CA ASP A 106 -18.50 20.70 -11.95
C ASP A 106 -18.34 19.82 -10.69
N LEU A 107 -17.35 18.92 -10.64
CA LEU A 107 -17.06 18.07 -9.48
C LEU A 107 -16.26 18.79 -8.37
N GLN A 108 -16.55 18.52 -7.09
CA GLN A 108 -15.75 19.06 -5.99
C GLN A 108 -14.76 18.03 -5.44
N TRP A 109 -15.06 16.75 -5.63
CA TRP A 109 -14.26 15.63 -5.18
C TRP A 109 -14.01 14.66 -6.33
N LEU A 110 -12.81 14.11 -6.36
CA LEU A 110 -12.38 13.13 -7.35
C LEU A 110 -11.94 11.88 -6.60
N GLY A 111 -12.45 10.73 -7.03
CA GLY A 111 -12.03 9.41 -6.59
C GLY A 111 -11.29 8.67 -7.70
N LEU A 112 -10.29 7.89 -7.33
CA LEU A 112 -9.49 7.09 -8.26
C LEU A 112 -9.57 5.62 -7.87
N PHE A 113 -10.13 4.81 -8.76
CA PHE A 113 -10.48 3.42 -8.51
C PHE A 113 -9.86 2.53 -9.57
N MET A 114 -8.68 1.98 -9.28
CA MET A 114 -8.00 1.04 -10.18
C MET A 114 -8.85 -0.25 -10.34
N PRO A 115 -9.13 -0.74 -11.56
CA PRO A 115 -9.86 -2.00 -11.76
C PRO A 115 -9.29 -3.22 -11.04
N THR A 116 -8.01 -3.14 -10.67
CA THR A 116 -7.20 -4.23 -10.13
C THR A 116 -7.48 -4.55 -8.66
N PHE A 117 -8.30 -3.75 -7.98
CA PHE A 117 -8.85 -4.06 -6.66
C PHE A 117 -10.32 -4.49 -6.79
N PRO A 118 -10.60 -5.76 -7.14
CA PRO A 118 -11.95 -6.20 -7.49
C PRO A 118 -12.89 -6.36 -6.28
N PHE A 119 -12.37 -6.36 -5.06
CA PHE A 119 -13.12 -6.68 -3.84
C PHE A 119 -13.59 -5.46 -3.05
N ARG A 120 -13.64 -4.28 -3.69
CA ARG A 120 -14.25 -3.11 -3.06
C ARG A 120 -15.71 -3.38 -2.70
N THR A 121 -16.20 -2.65 -1.70
CA THR A 121 -17.57 -2.75 -1.23
C THR A 121 -18.29 -1.40 -1.35
N ALA A 122 -19.59 -1.47 -1.65
CA ALA A 122 -20.45 -0.29 -1.69
C ALA A 122 -20.50 0.42 -0.33
N ASP A 123 -20.43 -0.34 0.78
CA ASP A 123 -20.49 0.22 2.13
C ASP A 123 -19.24 1.03 2.49
N ARG A 124 -18.04 0.60 2.09
CA ARG A 124 -16.83 1.43 2.23
C ARG A 124 -16.92 2.70 1.41
N LEU A 125 -17.50 2.67 0.20
CA LEU A 125 -17.71 3.87 -0.61
C LEU A 125 -18.71 4.83 0.05
N ARG A 126 -19.78 4.32 0.66
CA ARG A 126 -20.75 5.12 1.42
C ARG A 126 -20.12 5.74 2.66
N GLU A 127 -19.27 5.02 3.38
CA GLU A 127 -18.52 5.60 4.51
C GLU A 127 -17.58 6.71 4.04
N ALA A 128 -16.81 6.47 2.97
CA ALA A 128 -15.93 7.49 2.40
C ALA A 128 -16.71 8.76 2.00
N ALA A 129 -17.87 8.60 1.37
CA ALA A 129 -18.74 9.72 1.02
C ALA A 129 -19.31 10.43 2.26
N ALA A 130 -19.74 9.69 3.29
CA ALA A 130 -20.20 10.26 4.55
C ALA A 130 -19.10 11.11 5.21
N ALA A 131 -17.86 10.62 5.24
CA ALA A 131 -16.70 11.36 5.74
C ALA A 131 -16.45 12.65 4.93
N ILE A 132 -16.57 12.61 3.61
CA ILE A 132 -16.50 13.79 2.74
C ILE A 132 -17.59 14.81 3.10
N HIS A 133 -18.83 14.34 3.29
CA HIS A 133 -19.98 15.19 3.59
C HIS A 133 -19.92 15.87 4.97
N THR A 134 -19.07 15.41 5.89
CA THR A 134 -18.78 16.15 7.14
C THR A 134 -18.15 17.52 6.88
N GLY A 135 -17.53 17.73 5.71
CA GLY A 135 -16.78 18.95 5.38
C GLY A 135 -15.42 19.07 6.07
N HIS A 136 -15.07 18.13 6.97
CA HIS A 136 -13.77 18.11 7.63
C HIS A 136 -12.68 17.55 6.72
N ALA A 137 -12.92 16.41 6.08
CA ALA A 137 -11.92 15.75 5.24
C ALA A 137 -11.50 16.62 4.03
N LEU A 138 -10.22 16.58 3.66
CA LEU A 138 -9.69 17.03 2.37
C LEU A 138 -9.21 15.84 1.51
N ARG A 139 -9.04 14.69 2.15
CA ARG A 139 -8.67 13.43 1.52
C ARG A 139 -9.31 12.26 2.26
N VAL A 140 -9.68 11.22 1.52
CA VAL A 140 -10.03 9.90 2.05
C VAL A 140 -9.06 8.88 1.47
N GLN A 141 -8.46 8.07 2.33
CA GLN A 141 -7.48 7.08 1.92
C GLN A 141 -7.72 5.75 2.66
N ALA A 142 -7.72 4.65 1.91
CA ALA A 142 -7.78 3.32 2.49
C ALA A 142 -6.52 2.99 3.30
N VAL A 143 -6.71 2.46 4.50
CA VAL A 143 -5.63 2.02 5.39
C VAL A 143 -5.91 0.63 5.97
N ARG A 144 -4.85 -0.09 6.28
CA ARG A 144 -4.92 -1.41 6.94
C ARG A 144 -4.68 -1.23 8.44
N PRO A 145 -5.63 -1.59 9.32
CA PRO A 145 -5.50 -1.38 10.75
C PRO A 145 -4.28 -2.11 11.35
N GLU A 146 -3.87 -3.24 10.77
CA GLU A 146 -2.75 -4.04 11.26
C GLU A 146 -1.36 -3.45 10.94
N GLN A 147 -1.27 -2.34 10.19
CA GLN A 147 0.00 -1.84 9.65
C GLN A 147 0.44 -0.50 10.26
N HIS A 148 -0.12 -0.10 11.41
CA HIS A 148 0.07 1.25 11.95
C HIS A 148 1.14 1.41 13.03
N TRP A 149 1.74 0.33 13.58
CA TRP A 149 2.38 0.48 14.89
C TRP A 149 3.56 -0.45 15.27
N ASP A 150 3.92 -1.50 14.52
CA ASP A 150 4.68 -2.61 15.12
C ASP A 150 5.89 -3.17 14.33
N ARG A 151 6.37 -2.51 13.26
CA ARG A 151 7.41 -3.10 12.41
C ARG A 151 8.68 -2.27 12.26
N ASP A 152 9.80 -2.96 12.48
CA ASP A 152 11.11 -2.51 12.06
C ASP A 152 11.29 -2.75 10.55
N TYR A 153 11.78 -1.72 9.88
CA TYR A 153 12.17 -1.78 8.48
C TYR A 153 13.69 -1.72 8.38
N PHE A 154 14.25 -2.48 7.44
CA PHE A 154 15.69 -2.61 7.23
C PHE A 154 16.04 -2.33 5.78
N TYR A 155 17.20 -1.76 5.51
CA TYR A 155 17.71 -1.58 4.15
C TYR A 155 19.11 -2.22 4.01
N PRO A 156 19.53 -2.63 2.80
CA PRO A 156 20.88 -3.13 2.55
C PRO A 156 21.96 -2.07 2.82
N ALA A 157 23.01 -2.46 3.53
CA ALA A 157 24.24 -1.70 3.74
C ALA A 157 25.45 -2.48 3.16
N ALA A 158 26.64 -1.85 3.10
CA ALA A 158 27.81 -2.41 2.42
C ALA A 158 28.22 -3.81 2.89
N SER A 159 28.01 -4.13 4.17
CA SER A 159 28.38 -5.40 4.81
C SER A 159 27.21 -6.08 5.56
N GLY A 160 25.97 -5.72 5.23
CA GLY A 160 24.80 -6.26 5.92
C GLY A 160 23.54 -5.42 5.74
N PHE A 161 22.85 -5.14 6.83
CA PHE A 161 21.60 -4.40 6.87
C PHE A 161 21.66 -3.33 7.96
N ALA A 162 20.86 -2.29 7.83
CA ALA A 162 20.67 -1.31 8.88
C ALA A 162 19.18 -0.99 9.02
N PRO A 163 18.70 -0.68 10.24
CA PRO A 163 17.33 -0.24 10.43
C PRO A 163 17.11 1.10 9.72
N VAL A 164 15.92 1.30 9.16
CA VAL A 164 15.53 2.56 8.50
C VAL A 164 15.52 3.72 9.49
N PHE A 165 15.20 3.46 10.76
CA PHE A 165 15.14 4.44 11.84
C PHE A 165 16.10 4.06 12.97
N ALA A 166 16.82 5.05 13.52
CA ALA A 166 17.74 4.86 14.65
C ALA A 166 17.03 4.73 16.02
N GLY A 167 15.76 5.16 16.11
CA GLY A 167 14.96 5.17 17.35
C GLY A 167 13.62 4.45 17.20
N PHE A 168 12.67 4.75 18.11
CA PHE A 168 11.30 4.20 18.04
C PHE A 168 10.72 4.39 16.62
N PRO A 169 9.99 3.39 16.08
CA PRO A 169 9.45 3.47 14.74
C PRO A 169 8.64 4.76 14.61
N ASN A 170 9.05 5.62 13.68
CA ASN A 170 8.18 6.70 13.23
C ASN A 170 6.86 6.10 12.78
N LEU A 171 5.74 6.75 13.10
CA LEU A 171 4.40 6.32 12.70
C LEU A 171 4.30 6.25 11.18
N LEU A 172 4.66 5.10 10.61
CA LEU A 172 4.57 4.85 9.19
C LEU A 172 3.17 4.38 8.83
N ARG A 173 2.63 4.96 7.77
CA ARG A 173 1.29 4.64 7.28
C ARG A 173 1.39 3.88 5.97
N PHE A 174 0.89 2.66 5.97
CA PHE A 174 0.65 1.92 4.75
C PHE A 174 -0.76 2.23 4.27
N SER A 175 -0.82 2.97 3.17
CA SER A 175 -2.08 3.30 2.49
C SER A 175 -2.26 2.38 1.31
N SER A 176 -3.44 1.77 1.20
CA SER A 176 -3.83 1.00 0.02
C SER A 176 -4.41 1.94 -1.02
N THR A 177 -4.11 1.71 -2.28
CA THR A 177 -4.71 2.44 -3.42
C THR A 177 -6.10 1.92 -3.80
N SER A 178 -6.68 1.02 -2.99
CA SER A 178 -8.04 0.51 -3.17
C SER A 178 -9.09 1.62 -3.12
N TYR A 179 -8.97 2.58 -2.20
CA TYR A 179 -9.83 3.77 -2.14
C TYR A 179 -8.98 5.04 -1.99
N MET A 180 -9.06 5.92 -2.99
CA MET A 180 -8.38 7.21 -3.00
C MET A 180 -9.37 8.27 -3.43
N LEU A 181 -9.71 9.19 -2.52
CA LEU A 181 -10.53 10.35 -2.86
C LEU A 181 -9.86 11.61 -2.34
N TRP A 182 -9.93 12.68 -3.10
CA TRP A 182 -9.39 13.98 -2.70
C TRP A 182 -10.28 15.09 -3.23
N ARG A 183 -10.23 16.21 -2.52
CA ARG A 183 -10.87 17.44 -2.96
C ARG A 183 -10.15 17.96 -4.21
N ARG A 184 -10.89 18.47 -5.20
CA ARG A 184 -10.33 18.93 -6.48
C ARG A 184 -9.15 19.87 -6.33
N GLU A 185 -9.20 20.79 -5.36
CA GLU A 185 -8.15 21.79 -5.13
C GLU A 185 -6.96 21.24 -4.33
N THR A 186 -7.03 19.97 -3.89
CA THR A 186 -5.98 19.30 -3.11
C THR A 186 -5.44 18.02 -3.76
N PRO A 187 -5.18 17.93 -5.10
CA PRO A 187 -4.42 16.81 -5.63
C PRO A 187 -3.10 16.68 -4.86
N ARG A 188 -2.54 15.47 -4.85
CA ARG A 188 -1.43 15.04 -4.00
C ARG A 188 -0.30 16.07 -3.79
N PHE A 189 0.04 16.85 -4.83
CA PHE A 189 1.08 17.87 -4.77
C PHE A 189 0.58 19.23 -4.25
N GLN A 190 -0.64 19.66 -4.61
CA GLN A 190 -1.16 20.98 -4.21
C GLN A 190 -1.41 21.09 -2.70
N ALA A 191 -1.81 20.00 -2.04
CA ALA A 191 -1.96 20.02 -0.59
C ALA A 191 -0.65 20.33 0.15
N MET A 192 0.47 19.83 -0.40
CA MET A 192 1.81 20.09 0.08
C MET A 192 2.16 21.56 -0.21
N TYR A 193 2.01 22.02 -1.47
CA TYR A 193 2.25 23.43 -1.88
C TYR A 193 1.45 24.46 -1.07
N MET A 194 0.25 24.11 -0.62
CA MET A 194 -0.62 24.99 0.18
C MET A 194 -0.32 24.92 1.70
N GLY A 195 0.68 24.16 2.13
CA GLY A 195 1.06 24.02 3.53
C GLY A 195 0.02 23.29 4.39
N TYR A 196 -0.85 22.47 3.80
CA TYR A 196 -1.89 21.78 4.55
C TYR A 196 -1.32 20.60 5.34
N ARG A 197 -1.63 20.57 6.65
CA ARG A 197 -1.44 19.37 7.48
C ARG A 197 -2.49 18.33 7.12
N LEU A 198 -2.21 17.53 6.09
CA LEU A 198 -3.08 16.43 5.67
C LEU A 198 -3.35 15.45 6.82
N GLY A 199 -2.44 15.28 7.79
CA GLY A 199 -2.61 14.34 8.90
C GLY A 199 -3.92 14.50 9.70
N GLU A 200 -4.38 15.73 9.93
CA GLU A 200 -5.62 16.05 10.67
C GLU A 200 -6.86 16.09 9.77
N ARG A 201 -6.66 16.25 8.45
CA ARG A 201 -7.71 16.45 7.44
C ARG A 201 -7.86 15.24 6.50
N GLU A 202 -7.10 14.17 6.73
CA GLU A 202 -7.19 12.90 6.02
C GLU A 202 -8.08 11.96 6.81
N TYR A 203 -9.24 11.62 6.24
CA TYR A 203 -10.07 10.56 6.78
C TYR A 203 -9.47 9.20 6.39
N ARG A 204 -9.22 8.38 7.41
CA ARG A 204 -8.66 7.04 7.25
C ARG A 204 -9.82 6.07 7.13
N LEU A 205 -9.90 5.43 5.98
CA LEU A 205 -10.90 4.41 5.71
C LEU A 205 -10.27 3.06 6.02
N ASP A 206 -10.60 2.48 7.17
CA ASP A 206 -10.14 1.12 7.50
C ASP A 206 -10.76 0.12 6.54
N VAL A 207 -9.91 -0.72 5.95
CA VAL A 207 -10.30 -1.75 4.97
C VAL A 207 -9.75 -3.12 5.32
N GLY A 208 -10.50 -4.16 4.95
CA GLY A 208 -10.09 -5.55 5.17
C GLY A 208 -8.97 -5.99 4.23
N LEU A 209 -8.30 -7.09 4.59
CA LEU A 209 -7.23 -7.71 3.79
C LEU A 209 -7.66 -7.95 2.33
N THR A 210 -8.85 -8.52 2.13
CA THR A 210 -9.40 -8.83 0.80
C THR A 210 -9.59 -7.59 -0.08
N GLU A 211 -10.02 -6.46 0.50
CA GLU A 211 -10.21 -5.20 -0.23
C GLU A 211 -8.89 -4.58 -0.71
N THR A 212 -7.77 -5.00 -0.09
CA THR A 212 -6.41 -4.55 -0.47
C THR A 212 -5.72 -5.43 -1.50
N LEU A 213 -6.36 -6.53 -1.95
CA LEU A 213 -5.81 -7.39 -2.99
C LEU A 213 -5.77 -6.65 -4.33
N ASP A 214 -4.55 -6.30 -4.76
CA ASP A 214 -4.25 -5.72 -6.07
C ASP A 214 -3.86 -6.85 -7.03
N ILE A 215 -4.65 -7.10 -8.05
CA ILE A 215 -4.29 -8.06 -9.10
C ILE A 215 -3.19 -7.43 -9.94
N ASP A 216 -1.98 -7.98 -9.90
CA ASP A 216 -0.85 -7.49 -10.69
C ASP A 216 -0.26 -8.56 -11.61
N ASP A 217 -0.36 -9.82 -11.22
CA ASP A 217 0.11 -10.97 -11.98
C ASP A 217 -0.90 -12.15 -11.96
N ALA A 218 -0.46 -13.29 -12.51
CA ALA A 218 -1.27 -14.50 -12.59
C ALA A 218 -1.54 -15.15 -11.21
N ALA A 219 -0.63 -15.00 -10.25
CA ALA A 219 -0.79 -15.54 -8.91
C ALA A 219 -1.86 -14.75 -8.15
N ASP A 220 -1.87 -13.43 -8.26
CA ASP A 220 -2.92 -12.59 -7.67
C ASP A 220 -4.30 -12.91 -8.28
N LEU A 221 -4.36 -13.11 -9.61
CA LEU A 221 -5.60 -13.49 -10.28
C LEU A 221 -6.10 -14.87 -9.81
N ALA A 222 -5.20 -15.83 -9.62
CA ALA A 222 -5.56 -17.15 -9.09
C ALA A 222 -6.09 -17.05 -7.64
N LEU A 223 -5.43 -16.25 -6.80
CA LEU A 223 -5.89 -15.96 -5.44
C LEU A 223 -7.28 -15.32 -5.46
N ALA A 224 -7.48 -14.29 -6.30
CA ALA A 224 -8.78 -13.62 -6.43
C ALA A 224 -9.89 -14.59 -6.87
N ARG A 225 -9.60 -15.54 -7.78
CA ARG A 225 -10.58 -16.56 -8.20
C ARG A 225 -11.02 -17.46 -7.04
N ARG A 226 -10.07 -17.90 -6.20
CA ARG A 226 -10.40 -18.72 -5.03
C ARG A 226 -11.21 -17.94 -3.99
N ILE A 227 -10.84 -16.69 -3.72
CA ILE A 227 -11.61 -15.81 -2.82
C ILE A 227 -13.04 -15.64 -3.34
N LEU A 228 -13.20 -15.40 -4.65
CA LEU A 228 -14.52 -15.27 -5.25
C LEU A 228 -15.34 -16.58 -5.15
N ALA A 229 -14.68 -17.73 -5.18
CA ALA A 229 -15.31 -19.04 -5.01
C ALA A 229 -15.71 -19.35 -3.55
N GLY A 230 -15.44 -18.45 -2.60
CA GLY A 230 -15.84 -18.57 -1.19
C GLY A 230 -14.68 -18.69 -0.21
N ALA A 231 -13.45 -18.83 -0.71
CA ALA A 231 -12.30 -19.02 0.15
C ALA A 231 -12.01 -17.76 1.00
N ARG A 232 -11.75 -17.95 2.29
CA ARG A 232 -11.47 -16.88 3.25
C ARG A 232 -10.00 -16.56 3.25
N TYR A 233 -9.65 -15.39 2.75
CA TYR A 233 -8.30 -14.86 2.77
C TYR A 233 -8.04 -14.14 4.09
N GLY A 234 -7.09 -14.64 4.87
CA GLY A 234 -6.84 -14.18 6.23
C GLY A 234 -5.36 -14.21 6.61
N LEU A 235 -5.07 -13.74 7.81
CA LEU A 235 -3.74 -13.88 8.42
C LEU A 235 -3.55 -15.31 8.89
N THR A 236 -2.35 -15.83 8.69
CA THR A 236 -1.95 -17.11 9.27
C THR A 236 -1.77 -16.94 10.78
N PRO A 237 -2.50 -17.69 11.63
CA PRO A 237 -2.29 -17.66 13.07
C PRO A 237 -0.86 -18.09 13.39
N ALA A 238 -0.21 -17.36 14.30
CA ALA A 238 1.12 -17.72 14.79
C ALA A 238 1.04 -18.31 16.20
N THR A 239 1.91 -19.25 16.48
CA THR A 239 2.14 -19.82 17.81
C THR A 239 3.57 -19.52 18.25
N THR A 240 3.76 -19.33 19.54
CA THR A 240 5.08 -19.08 20.14
C THR A 240 5.46 -20.25 21.02
N THR A 241 6.57 -20.90 20.71
CA THR A 241 7.09 -22.05 21.45
C THR A 241 8.40 -21.68 22.15
N ALA A 242 8.56 -22.03 23.43
CA ALA A 242 9.84 -21.83 24.11
C ALA A 242 10.83 -22.93 23.71
N VAL A 243 11.98 -22.55 23.17
CA VAL A 243 13.07 -23.46 22.79
C VAL A 243 14.39 -22.90 23.32
N GLY A 244 14.93 -23.52 24.38
CA GLY A 244 16.14 -23.06 25.04
C GLY A 244 16.01 -21.58 25.49
N PRO A 245 16.94 -20.69 25.09
CA PRO A 245 16.90 -19.27 25.43
C PRO A 245 15.98 -18.44 24.52
N TYR A 246 15.25 -19.06 23.59
CA TYR A 246 14.41 -18.36 22.61
C TYR A 246 12.91 -18.68 22.75
N PHE A 247 12.09 -17.70 22.46
CA PHE A 247 10.73 -17.85 21.98
C PHE A 247 10.77 -17.92 20.45
N VAL A 248 10.29 -19.04 19.91
CA VAL A 248 10.24 -19.31 18.47
C VAL A 248 8.80 -19.12 18.01
N GLN A 249 8.55 -18.08 17.24
CA GLN A 249 7.25 -17.81 16.63
C GLN A 249 7.21 -18.44 15.24
N THR A 250 6.18 -19.27 15.00
CA THR A 250 5.93 -19.97 13.73
C THR A 250 4.43 -19.98 13.42
N PRO A 251 3.99 -20.20 12.17
CA PRO A 251 2.62 -20.57 11.85
C PRO A 251 2.09 -21.69 12.75
N ALA A 252 0.82 -21.62 13.12
CA ALA A 252 0.20 -22.61 13.98
C ALA A 252 0.24 -24.01 13.34
N GLY A 253 0.96 -24.94 13.99
CA GLY A 253 1.12 -26.32 13.51
C GLY A 253 2.36 -26.55 12.64
N ALA A 254 3.20 -25.54 12.43
CA ALA A 254 4.47 -25.69 11.72
C ALA A 254 5.47 -26.60 12.47
N ASP A 255 6.34 -27.29 11.72
CA ASP A 255 7.44 -28.08 12.28
C ASP A 255 8.58 -27.15 12.74
N VAL A 256 8.50 -26.76 14.02
CA VAL A 256 9.51 -25.93 14.69
C VAL A 256 10.90 -26.55 14.60
N ALA A 257 11.02 -27.88 14.68
CA ALA A 257 12.33 -28.55 14.64
C ALA A 257 12.95 -28.49 13.25
N ALA A 258 12.16 -28.63 12.19
CA ALA A 258 12.61 -28.44 10.82
C ALA A 258 13.05 -26.99 10.57
N PHE A 259 12.28 -26.02 11.03
CA PHE A 259 12.65 -24.60 10.94
C PHE A 259 13.99 -24.30 11.63
N LEU A 260 14.22 -24.81 12.83
CA LEU A 260 15.48 -24.60 13.56
C LEU A 260 16.66 -25.30 12.88
N ARG A 261 16.46 -26.49 12.28
CA ARG A 261 17.49 -27.16 11.48
C ARG A 261 17.85 -26.36 10.24
N TRP A 262 16.85 -25.79 9.57
CA TRP A 262 17.04 -24.94 8.39
C TRP A 262 17.79 -23.64 8.72
N LEU A 263 17.48 -23.01 9.86
CA LEU A 263 18.21 -21.83 10.33
C LEU A 263 19.71 -22.09 10.52
N GLY A 264 20.04 -23.26 11.06
CA GLY A 264 21.41 -23.64 11.39
C GLY A 264 21.79 -23.26 12.84
N PRO A 265 22.52 -24.13 13.56
CA PRO A 265 22.88 -23.91 14.97
C PRO A 265 23.78 -22.69 15.18
N GLU A 266 24.57 -22.29 14.18
CA GLU A 266 25.45 -21.13 14.23
C GLU A 266 24.69 -19.83 14.45
N LEU A 267 23.49 -19.70 13.88
CA LEU A 267 22.63 -18.53 14.04
C LEU A 267 21.95 -18.45 15.41
N LEU A 268 21.91 -19.57 16.13
CA LEU A 268 21.26 -19.71 17.43
C LEU A 268 22.28 -19.78 18.57
N ALA A 269 23.57 -19.56 18.27
CA ALA A 269 24.66 -19.68 19.24
C ALA A 269 24.70 -18.52 20.25
N ASP A 270 24.23 -17.33 19.86
CA ASP A 270 24.23 -16.13 20.69
C ASP A 270 22.81 -15.59 20.92
N PRO A 271 22.23 -15.81 22.11
CA PRO A 271 20.91 -15.28 22.48
C PRO A 271 20.83 -13.75 22.52
N ALA A 272 21.94 -13.04 22.73
CA ALA A 272 21.96 -11.59 22.73
C ALA A 272 21.82 -10.99 21.32
N SER A 273 21.99 -11.81 20.28
CA SER A 273 22.05 -11.37 18.88
C SER A 273 21.20 -12.26 17.96
N PRO A 274 19.87 -12.37 18.21
CA PRO A 274 18.99 -13.29 17.49
C PRO A 274 19.00 -13.05 15.97
N PRO A 275 18.78 -14.09 15.14
CA PRO A 275 18.72 -13.94 13.70
C PRO A 275 17.48 -13.12 13.27
N LEU A 276 17.58 -12.45 12.12
CA LEU A 276 16.46 -11.78 11.49
C LEU A 276 15.97 -12.57 10.28
N LEU A 277 14.65 -12.78 10.21
CA LEU A 277 13.97 -13.45 9.11
C LEU A 277 13.33 -12.37 8.25
N LEU A 278 14.07 -11.88 7.25
CA LEU A 278 13.68 -10.72 6.47
C LEU A 278 12.86 -11.11 5.23
N GLN A 279 11.85 -10.31 4.92
CA GLN A 279 11.06 -10.41 3.70
C GLN A 279 10.81 -9.03 3.10
N LYS A 280 10.61 -8.99 1.77
CA LYS A 280 10.08 -7.78 1.13
C LYS A 280 8.64 -7.56 1.60
N PRO A 281 8.24 -6.34 1.97
CA PRO A 281 6.84 -6.07 2.29
C PRO A 281 5.96 -6.35 1.07
N ARG A 282 4.89 -7.11 1.27
CA ARG A 282 3.83 -7.20 0.25
C ARG A 282 3.08 -5.87 0.19
N PRO A 283 2.62 -5.44 -1.00
CA PRO A 283 1.89 -4.19 -1.15
C PRO A 283 0.70 -4.04 -0.18
N PRO A 284 0.35 -2.79 0.21
CA PRO A 284 1.00 -1.55 -0.21
C PRO A 284 2.40 -1.39 0.38
N LEU A 285 3.38 -1.11 -0.47
CA LEU A 285 4.76 -0.82 -0.08
C LEU A 285 4.82 0.62 0.45
N PHE A 286 5.78 0.86 1.33
CA PHE A 286 6.11 2.21 1.78
C PHE A 286 6.55 3.03 0.56
N THR A 287 5.69 3.91 0.05
CA THR A 287 6.04 4.81 -1.05
C THR A 287 6.43 6.16 -0.47
N ALA A 288 7.71 6.34 -0.19
CA ALA A 288 8.28 7.67 0.00
C ALA A 288 8.37 8.35 -1.38
N ARG A 289 7.29 8.98 -1.84
CA ARG A 289 7.36 9.80 -3.05
C ARG A 289 8.08 11.09 -2.73
N LEU A 290 9.37 11.10 -3.00
CA LEU A 290 10.20 12.29 -2.99
C LEU A 290 10.12 12.91 -4.38
N VAL A 291 9.62 14.13 -4.43
CA VAL A 291 9.46 14.92 -5.64
C VAL A 291 10.61 15.90 -5.58
N SER A 292 11.45 15.93 -6.60
CA SER A 292 12.68 16.72 -6.63
C SER A 292 12.45 18.22 -6.44
N ASP A 293 11.22 18.69 -6.67
CA ASP A 293 10.91 20.11 -6.90
C ASP A 293 9.85 20.66 -5.92
N LEU A 294 9.69 20.03 -4.75
CA LEU A 294 8.71 20.47 -3.74
C LEU A 294 9.32 21.45 -2.71
N PRO A 295 8.66 22.58 -2.45
CA PRO A 295 8.98 23.48 -1.33
C PRO A 295 8.92 22.76 0.03
N GLU A 296 8.20 21.64 0.17
CA GLU A 296 8.03 20.96 1.46
C GLU A 296 9.28 20.18 1.94
N LEU A 297 10.38 20.21 1.18
CA LEU A 297 11.71 19.93 1.74
C LEU A 297 12.06 20.87 2.92
N HIS A 298 11.34 21.97 3.10
CA HIS A 298 11.46 22.87 4.26
C HIS A 298 11.04 22.25 5.62
N PHE A 299 10.26 21.16 5.63
CA PHE A 299 9.88 20.47 6.88
C PHE A 299 10.80 19.30 7.22
N LEU A 300 11.68 18.92 6.30
CA LEU A 300 12.77 18.00 6.57
C LEU A 300 13.99 18.82 6.98
N ASN A 301 14.85 18.24 7.82
CA ASN A 301 16.16 18.84 8.09
C ASN A 301 16.85 19.15 6.74
N PRO A 302 17.46 20.33 6.54
CA PRO A 302 18.19 20.68 5.32
C PRO A 302 19.18 19.61 4.84
N GLU A 303 19.72 18.78 5.73
CA GLU A 303 20.61 17.64 5.42
C GLU A 303 19.85 16.38 4.98
N ALA A 304 18.58 16.22 5.38
CA ALA A 304 17.78 15.06 4.99
C ALA A 304 17.60 14.98 3.47
N LYS A 305 17.58 16.12 2.76
CA LYS A 305 17.55 16.19 1.29
C LYS A 305 18.77 15.49 0.66
N ASP A 306 19.94 15.53 1.30
CA ASP A 306 21.16 14.92 0.77
C ASP A 306 21.10 13.39 0.89
N HIS A 307 20.20 12.87 1.74
CA HIS A 307 19.87 11.46 1.85
C HIS A 307 18.64 11.03 1.03
N THR A 308 17.90 11.97 0.41
CA THR A 308 16.71 11.66 -0.40
C THR A 308 17.04 11.12 -1.80
N TRP A 309 18.22 11.44 -2.33
CA TRP A 309 18.75 10.90 -3.60
C TRP A 309 19.88 9.90 -3.38
N SER A 310 19.71 9.05 -2.38
CA SER A 310 20.67 7.98 -2.07
C SER A 310 20.60 6.85 -3.10
N PRO A 311 21.70 6.12 -3.41
CA PRO A 311 21.64 4.83 -4.09
C PRO A 311 20.75 3.79 -3.35
N ARG A 312 20.32 4.11 -2.13
CA ARG A 312 19.28 3.40 -1.38
C ARG A 312 17.86 3.62 -1.93
N TYR A 313 17.62 4.14 -3.13
CA TYR A 313 16.27 4.20 -3.69
C TYR A 313 16.21 3.47 -5.03
N ILE A 314 15.15 2.68 -5.22
CA ILE A 314 14.84 2.02 -6.48
C ILE A 314 13.82 2.88 -7.22
N GLN A 315 14.14 3.28 -8.44
CA GLN A 315 13.19 3.87 -9.37
C GLN A 315 12.18 2.80 -9.79
N THR A 316 10.92 3.03 -9.52
CA THR A 316 9.83 2.14 -9.94
C THR A 316 9.26 2.61 -11.29
N ALA A 317 8.52 1.72 -11.96
CA ALA A 317 7.97 1.97 -13.28
C ALA A 317 7.00 3.18 -13.36
N ASN A 318 6.46 3.66 -12.24
CA ASN A 318 5.60 4.85 -12.19
C ASN A 318 6.34 6.11 -11.73
N THR A 319 7.66 6.12 -11.94
CA THR A 319 8.63 7.16 -11.54
C THR A 319 8.69 7.46 -10.04
N ALA A 320 8.05 6.63 -9.20
CA ALA A 320 8.21 6.72 -7.76
C ALA A 320 9.53 6.10 -7.31
N HIS A 321 10.17 6.72 -6.34
CA HIS A 321 11.36 6.19 -5.68
C HIS A 321 10.93 5.46 -4.41
N CYS A 322 11.39 4.22 -4.22
CA CYS A 322 11.13 3.43 -3.03
C CYS A 322 12.45 3.01 -2.40
N LEU A 323 12.56 3.10 -1.07
CA LEU A 323 13.68 2.49 -0.35
C LEU A 323 13.61 0.96 -0.55
N PRO A 324 14.73 0.24 -0.83
CA PRO A 324 14.79 -1.21 -0.78
C PRO A 324 14.68 -1.61 0.69
N ILE A 325 13.44 -1.81 1.12
CA ILE A 325 13.14 -2.14 2.51
C ILE A 325 12.78 -3.61 2.64
N TYR A 326 13.23 -4.17 3.74
CA TYR A 326 12.84 -5.46 4.28
C TYR A 326 12.15 -5.23 5.61
N GLN A 327 11.30 -6.17 5.99
CA GLN A 327 10.70 -6.25 7.32
C GLN A 327 10.93 -7.65 7.88
N GLN A 328 10.93 -7.79 9.20
CA GLN A 328 10.84 -9.10 9.83
C GLN A 328 9.56 -9.82 9.38
N SER A 329 9.64 -11.15 9.27
CA SER A 329 8.47 -12.00 9.02
C SER A 329 7.47 -11.85 10.17
N PRO A 330 6.17 -11.68 9.89
CA PRO A 330 5.16 -11.54 10.94
C PRO A 330 4.79 -12.89 11.58
N VAL A 331 5.22 -14.02 11.01
CA VAL A 331 4.88 -15.36 11.51
C VAL A 331 6.09 -16.25 11.75
N TRP A 332 7.29 -15.88 11.30
CA TRP A 332 8.54 -16.63 11.49
C TRP A 332 9.57 -15.77 12.24
N ARG A 333 9.72 -15.93 13.56
CA ARG A 333 10.63 -15.10 14.37
C ARG A 333 11.37 -15.91 15.42
N ILE A 334 12.61 -15.50 15.66
CA ILE A 334 13.41 -15.93 16.83
C ILE A 334 13.49 -14.73 17.77
N ILE A 335 12.97 -14.88 18.98
CA ILE A 335 12.87 -13.82 19.99
C ILE A 335 13.63 -14.31 21.23
N PRO A 336 14.58 -13.55 21.79
CA PRO A 336 15.24 -13.94 23.03
C PRO A 336 14.24 -13.94 24.19
N ARG A 337 14.33 -14.92 25.08
CA ARG A 337 13.49 -15.02 26.29
C ARG A 337 13.94 -14.07 27.38
N ASP A 338 15.24 -13.81 27.44
CA ASP A 338 15.79 -12.84 28.34
C ASP A 338 15.56 -11.46 27.73
N ALA A 339 14.69 -10.68 28.37
CA ALA A 339 14.54 -9.28 28.01
C ALA A 339 15.87 -8.57 28.29
N PRO A 340 16.37 -7.72 27.37
CA PRO A 340 17.46 -6.82 27.73
C PRO A 340 17.04 -6.06 29.00
N GLN A 341 17.98 -5.85 29.93
CA GLN A 341 17.69 -5.06 31.13
C GLN A 341 17.06 -3.74 30.68
N HIS A 342 15.82 -3.50 31.09
CA HIS A 342 15.07 -2.32 30.69
C HIS A 342 15.78 -1.10 31.27
N GLN A 343 16.65 -0.48 30.48
CA GLN A 343 17.20 0.82 30.82
C GLN A 343 16.04 1.83 30.72
N PRO A 344 15.83 2.68 31.72
CA PRO A 344 14.84 3.75 31.62
C PRO A 344 15.16 4.57 30.36
N PRO A 345 14.14 4.93 29.55
CA PRO A 345 14.38 5.68 28.33
C PRO A 345 15.06 7.01 28.68
N GLU A 346 16.27 7.20 28.18
CA GLU A 346 16.94 8.49 28.27
C GLU A 346 16.31 9.48 27.29
N PRO A 347 16.36 10.79 27.57
CA PRO A 347 16.00 11.80 26.58
C PRO A 347 16.83 11.60 25.30
N VAL A 348 16.19 11.05 24.26
CA VAL A 348 16.83 10.87 22.95
C VAL A 348 17.10 12.24 22.35
N ASP A 349 18.33 12.46 21.88
CA ASP A 349 18.63 13.65 21.08
C ASP A 349 17.75 13.64 19.83
N ARG A 350 16.86 14.63 19.74
CA ARG A 350 15.89 14.78 18.67
C ARG A 350 16.46 15.52 17.47
N SER A 351 17.71 15.99 17.52
CA SER A 351 18.39 16.67 16.42
C SER A 351 18.43 15.82 15.14
N SER A 352 18.44 14.49 15.30
CA SER A 352 18.47 13.49 14.23
C SER A 352 17.09 12.92 13.85
N LEU A 353 15.98 13.39 14.45
CA LEU A 353 14.64 12.89 14.09
C LEU A 353 14.34 13.13 12.60
N GLY A 354 14.11 12.04 11.87
CA GLY A 354 13.85 12.09 10.43
C GLY A 354 15.11 11.93 9.56
N GLN A 355 16.31 11.86 10.17
CA GLN A 355 17.51 11.39 9.49
C GLN A 355 17.53 9.84 9.50
N PRO A 356 17.96 9.18 8.42
CA PRO A 356 18.20 7.74 8.42
C PRO A 356 19.22 7.37 9.50
N ALA A 357 19.13 6.17 10.07
CA ALA A 357 20.20 5.65 10.92
C ALA A 357 21.55 5.66 10.16
N ASP A 358 22.63 6.03 10.83
CA ASP A 358 23.96 5.74 10.28
C ASP A 358 24.13 4.23 10.26
N ALA A 359 24.49 3.69 9.10
CA ALA A 359 24.71 2.28 8.94
C ALA A 359 25.88 1.79 9.81
N ALA A 360 26.83 2.66 10.17
CA ALA A 360 27.95 2.31 11.03
C ALA A 360 27.52 2.01 12.48
N ASP A 361 26.55 2.76 13.02
CA ASP A 361 26.14 2.66 14.42
C ASP A 361 25.12 1.54 14.67
N HIS A 362 24.39 1.12 13.63
CA HIS A 362 23.32 0.12 13.72
C HIS A 362 23.47 -1.04 12.73
N LEU A 363 24.71 -1.35 12.32
CA LEU A 363 24.97 -2.42 11.36
C LEU A 363 24.54 -3.78 11.89
N ILE A 364 23.69 -4.47 11.13
CA ILE A 364 23.34 -5.87 11.32
C ILE A 364 24.15 -6.68 10.29
N PRO A 365 25.09 -7.54 10.74
CA PRO A 365 25.88 -8.36 9.82
C PRO A 365 25.01 -9.25 8.93
N ALA A 366 25.38 -9.39 7.66
CA ALA A 366 24.65 -10.25 6.71
C ALA A 366 24.50 -11.71 7.22
N ALA A 367 25.48 -12.20 7.97
CA ALA A 367 25.48 -13.54 8.56
C ALA A 367 24.30 -13.79 9.52
N ARG A 368 23.73 -12.73 10.14
CA ARG A 368 22.56 -12.81 11.05
C ARG A 368 21.22 -12.84 10.32
N VAL A 369 21.22 -12.66 9.00
CA VAL A 369 19.99 -12.54 8.21
C VAL A 369 19.75 -13.82 7.41
N ARG A 370 18.48 -14.23 7.39
CA ARG A 370 17.94 -15.21 6.43
C ARG A 370 16.74 -14.58 5.75
N PHE A 371 16.52 -14.91 4.48
CA PHE A 371 15.35 -14.42 3.76
C PHE A 371 14.22 -15.44 3.78
N VAL A 372 13.00 -14.96 3.98
CA VAL A 372 11.79 -15.80 3.90
C VAL A 372 11.67 -16.45 2.52
N ALA A 373 12.10 -15.75 1.46
CA ALA A 373 12.12 -16.28 0.08
C ALA A 373 12.88 -17.61 -0.03
N ASP A 374 13.96 -17.78 0.74
CA ASP A 374 14.79 -18.99 0.72
C ASP A 374 14.10 -20.17 1.45
N MET A 375 13.09 -19.86 2.27
CA MET A 375 12.29 -20.84 3.03
C MET A 375 11.03 -21.26 2.26
N GLU A 376 10.60 -20.53 1.22
CA GLU A 376 9.31 -20.79 0.55
C GLU A 376 9.23 -22.16 -0.14
N GLY A 377 10.37 -22.78 -0.44
CA GLY A 377 10.46 -24.13 -1.00
C GLY A 377 10.45 -25.25 0.04
N GLU A 378 10.52 -24.93 1.33
CA GLU A 378 10.58 -25.91 2.40
C GLU A 378 9.21 -26.49 2.73
N ALA A 379 9.14 -27.79 3.01
CA ALA A 379 7.87 -28.48 3.29
C ALA A 379 7.15 -27.97 4.55
N PHE A 380 7.89 -27.37 5.50
CA PHE A 380 7.33 -26.80 6.73
C PHE A 380 6.89 -25.35 6.58
N TYR A 381 7.16 -24.72 5.42
CA TYR A 381 6.86 -23.31 5.23
C TYR A 381 5.37 -23.08 5.05
N GLU A 382 4.87 -22.08 5.79
CA GLU A 382 3.56 -21.50 5.59
C GLU A 382 3.72 -19.97 5.62
N GLY A 383 3.09 -19.32 4.63
CA GLY A 383 3.16 -17.87 4.50
C GLY A 383 2.39 -17.14 5.61
N PRO A 384 2.54 -15.82 5.71
CA PRO A 384 1.85 -15.00 6.71
C PRO A 384 0.36 -14.77 6.41
N TYR A 385 -0.08 -15.19 5.22
CA TYR A 385 -1.47 -15.14 4.80
C TYR A 385 -1.87 -16.53 4.35
N ARG A 386 -3.07 -16.96 4.77
CA ARG A 386 -3.64 -18.24 4.37
C ARG A 386 -4.97 -18.04 3.68
N LEU A 387 -5.33 -19.05 2.90
CA LEU A 387 -6.60 -19.13 2.23
C LEU A 387 -7.29 -20.40 2.72
N GLU A 388 -8.37 -20.22 3.47
CA GLU A 388 -9.22 -21.32 3.96
C GLU A 388 -10.37 -21.52 2.98
N ASP A 389 -10.57 -22.74 2.48
CA ASP A 389 -11.66 -23.05 1.54
C ASP A 389 -13.04 -23.18 2.23
#